data_AF-A0A1Q6RUZ8-F1
#
_entry.id   AF-A0A1Q6RUZ8-F1
#
_cell.length_a   1.000
_cell.length_b   1.000
_cell.length_c   1.000
_cell.angle_alpha   90.00
_cell.angle_beta   90.00
_cell.angle_gamma   90.00
#
_symmetry.space_group_name_H-M   'P 1'
#
loop_
_entity.id
_entity.type
_entity.pdbx_description
1 polymer ?
#
loop_
_entity_poly.entity_id
_entity_poly.type
_entity_poly.pdbx_seq_one_letter_code
_entity_poly.pdbx_strand_id
1 'polypeptide(L)'
;MQSRYYDATLCRFLNRDNVNYLEPESIHGINLYAYCNNNPVIFADPSGHFAISTFLIGLAVSWVISSIASYYLGKHLVSGASSLYGGVQTIVTGISLLSYGPVGWVLGCAAIALGAVNIAFGTAELQQHFTGNNWINDIGITGDLYTGLYIGSSIASAAVSIGGTYYKTTTHGQIAYNAKYWDKRTFKNSRASLKYHYAKHGNGLTPTQYTQSALDFSAFNSSSFRYTYNYNYNNASWYFNNMYGVGGYFTSSGKIITFWF
;
A
#
# COMPACT_ATOMS: atom_id res chain seq x y z
N MET A 1 -4.71 11.32 -27.49
CA MET A 1 -3.78 11.22 -26.35
C MET A 1 -3.21 12.61 -26.10
N GLN A 2 -3.68 13.34 -25.09
CA GLN A 2 -3.01 14.56 -24.64
C GLN A 2 -2.14 14.19 -23.44
N SER A 3 -0.84 14.02 -23.65
CA SER A 3 0.15 13.95 -22.58
C SER A 3 0.35 15.36 -22.01
N ARG A 4 0.41 15.49 -20.67
CA ARG A 4 0.77 16.74 -20.01
C ARG A 4 2.30 16.83 -19.88
N TYR A 5 2.86 18.01 -20.12
CA TYR A 5 4.30 18.25 -19.96
C TYR A 5 4.60 18.72 -18.53
N TYR A 6 5.59 18.11 -17.90
CA TYR A 6 6.04 18.41 -16.53
C TYR A 6 7.34 19.21 -16.55
N ASP A 7 7.42 20.24 -15.72
CA ASP A 7 8.65 21.01 -15.48
C ASP A 7 9.25 20.61 -14.13
N ALA A 8 10.42 20.00 -14.18
CA ALA A 8 11.14 19.53 -13.00
C ALA A 8 11.74 20.67 -12.15
N THR A 9 11.96 21.85 -12.75
CA THR A 9 12.47 23.04 -12.03
C THR A 9 11.35 23.70 -11.23
N LEU A 10 10.14 23.74 -11.80
CA LEU A 10 8.96 24.35 -11.17
C LEU A 10 8.13 23.35 -10.33
N CYS A 11 8.53 22.08 -10.35
CA CYS A 11 7.89 20.95 -9.69
C CYS A 11 6.38 20.83 -9.96
N ARG A 12 5.94 21.13 -11.18
CA ARG A 12 4.51 21.16 -11.56
C ARG A 12 4.30 20.86 -13.04
N PHE A 13 3.06 20.51 -13.41
CA PHE A 13 2.69 20.45 -14.82
C PHE A 13 2.62 21.85 -15.44
N LEU A 14 3.01 21.96 -16.71
CA LEU A 14 2.90 23.20 -17.48
C LEU A 14 1.48 23.40 -18.05
N ASN A 15 0.79 22.29 -18.29
CA ASN A 15 -0.57 22.27 -18.81
C ASN A 15 -1.56 21.93 -17.71
N ARG A 16 -2.70 22.64 -17.72
CA ARG A 16 -3.81 22.43 -16.80
C ARG A 16 -4.44 21.05 -16.99
N ASP A 17 -4.77 20.36 -15.89
CA ASP A 17 -5.56 19.12 -15.91
C ASP A 17 -7.02 19.36 -16.32
N ASN A 18 -7.74 18.28 -16.63
CA ASN A 18 -9.17 18.33 -16.92
C ASN A 18 -9.95 18.76 -15.66
N VAL A 19 -10.83 19.75 -15.84
CA VAL A 19 -11.68 20.31 -14.78
C VAL A 19 -12.66 19.31 -14.17
N ASN A 20 -12.93 18.19 -14.85
CA ASN A 20 -13.81 17.13 -14.35
C ASN A 20 -13.24 16.38 -13.13
N TYR A 21 -11.94 16.54 -12.84
CA TYR A 21 -11.29 16.00 -11.64
C TYR A 21 -11.25 16.99 -10.47
N LEU A 22 -11.85 18.18 -10.62
CA LEU A 22 -11.97 19.12 -9.52
C LEU A 22 -12.82 18.47 -8.43
N GLU A 23 -12.22 18.33 -7.25
CA GLU A 23 -12.90 17.93 -6.03
C GLU A 23 -12.89 19.17 -5.12
N PRO A 24 -13.91 20.05 -5.20
CA PRO A 24 -13.91 21.36 -4.53
C PRO A 24 -13.77 21.27 -3.01
N GLU A 25 -14.11 20.10 -2.45
CA GLU A 25 -14.05 19.79 -1.03
C GLU A 25 -12.63 19.35 -0.57
N SER A 26 -11.70 19.17 -1.51
CA SER A 26 -10.31 18.76 -1.25
C SER A 26 -9.34 19.89 -1.57
N ILE A 27 -8.56 20.34 -0.58
CA ILE A 27 -7.49 21.36 -0.74
C ILE A 27 -6.49 20.94 -1.83
N HIS A 28 -6.37 19.64 -2.06
CA HIS A 28 -5.48 19.02 -3.04
C HIS A 28 -6.14 18.82 -4.42
N GLY A 29 -7.47 18.75 -4.49
CA GLY A 29 -8.26 18.53 -5.71
C GLY A 29 -8.50 19.79 -6.55
N ILE A 30 -8.15 20.97 -6.03
CA ILE A 30 -8.32 22.27 -6.71
C ILE A 30 -7.09 22.71 -7.52
N ASN A 31 -5.92 22.13 -7.27
CA ASN A 31 -4.70 22.50 -7.99
C ASN A 31 -4.48 21.61 -9.22
N LEU A 32 -5.02 22.06 -10.36
CA LEU A 32 -4.92 21.37 -11.66
C LEU A 32 -3.50 21.32 -12.26
N TYR A 33 -2.51 21.86 -11.57
CA TYR A 33 -1.10 21.83 -11.98
C TYR A 33 -0.23 20.99 -11.03
N ALA A 34 -0.79 20.48 -9.92
CA ALA A 34 -0.04 19.73 -8.94
C ALA A 34 0.48 18.41 -9.51
N TYR A 35 1.74 18.09 -9.21
CA TYR A 35 2.32 16.78 -9.48
C TYR A 35 2.33 15.97 -8.20
N CYS A 36 1.81 14.73 -8.26
CA CYS A 36 1.89 13.77 -7.14
C CYS A 36 1.34 14.29 -5.82
N ASN A 37 0.29 15.12 -5.86
CA ASN A 37 -0.25 15.80 -4.68
C ASN A 37 0.83 16.50 -3.81
N ASN A 38 1.81 17.14 -4.46
CA ASN A 38 2.98 17.77 -3.83
C ASN A 38 3.87 16.80 -3.01
N ASN A 39 3.77 15.49 -3.23
CA ASN A 39 4.62 14.50 -2.58
C ASN A 39 5.19 13.47 -3.60
N PRO A 40 6.14 13.91 -4.45
CA PRO A 40 6.74 13.07 -5.49
C PRO A 40 7.73 12.00 -4.96
N VAL A 41 7.99 11.99 -3.65
CA VAL A 41 8.82 10.96 -2.99
C VAL A 41 7.99 9.69 -2.73
N ILE A 42 6.68 9.85 -2.50
CA ILE A 42 5.76 8.74 -2.18
C ILE A 42 4.87 8.40 -3.38
N PHE A 43 4.50 9.37 -4.21
CA PHE A 43 3.62 9.18 -5.36
C PHE A 43 4.38 9.43 -6.67
N ALA A 44 4.07 8.64 -7.69
CA ALA A 44 4.49 8.87 -9.07
C ALA A 44 3.22 8.84 -9.95
N ASP A 45 3.15 9.73 -10.94
CA ASP A 45 2.01 9.85 -11.85
C ASP A 45 2.44 9.54 -13.30
N PRO A 46 2.43 8.27 -13.75
CA PRO A 46 2.93 7.87 -15.06
C PRO A 46 1.98 8.18 -16.23
N SER A 47 0.69 8.43 -15.96
CA SER A 47 -0.37 8.64 -16.96
C SER A 47 -0.97 10.05 -16.91
N GLY A 48 -0.64 10.86 -15.91
CA GLY A 48 -1.38 12.07 -15.58
C GLY A 48 -2.69 11.80 -14.82
N HIS A 49 -3.00 10.53 -14.53
CA HIS A 49 -4.20 10.05 -13.84
C HIS A 49 -3.83 8.83 -13.00
N PHE A 50 -3.33 9.08 -11.79
CA PHE A 50 -3.05 8.15 -10.68
C PHE A 50 -3.19 6.64 -10.97
N ALA A 51 -2.08 5.97 -11.31
CA ALA A 51 -2.02 4.52 -11.54
C ALA A 51 -0.77 3.88 -10.89
N ILE A 52 -0.64 4.02 -9.57
CA ILE A 52 0.44 3.38 -8.79
C ILE A 52 0.34 1.85 -8.84
N SER A 53 -0.88 1.29 -8.96
CA SER A 53 -1.09 -0.16 -8.97
C SER A 53 -0.53 -0.83 -10.23
N THR A 54 -0.73 -0.27 -11.42
CA THR A 54 -0.23 -0.88 -12.68
C THR A 54 1.28 -0.80 -12.82
N PHE A 55 1.91 0.27 -12.34
CA PHE A 55 3.37 0.39 -12.29
C PHE A 55 4.00 -0.66 -11.36
N LEU A 56 3.45 -0.83 -10.14
CA LEU A 56 3.94 -1.83 -9.19
C LEU A 56 3.70 -3.27 -9.68
N ILE A 57 2.59 -3.53 -10.36
CA ILE A 57 2.32 -4.84 -11.00
C ILE A 57 3.31 -5.09 -12.15
N GLY A 58 3.61 -4.08 -12.98
CA GLY A 58 4.60 -4.18 -14.04
C GLY A 58 6.02 -4.47 -13.53
N LEU A 59 6.42 -3.82 -12.43
CA LEU A 59 7.70 -4.09 -11.77
C LEU A 59 7.75 -5.47 -11.11
N ALA A 60 6.64 -5.96 -10.57
CA ALA A 60 6.58 -7.28 -9.93
C ALA A 60 6.73 -8.44 -10.93
N VAL A 61 6.45 -8.23 -12.22
CA VAL A 61 6.52 -9.28 -13.25
C VAL A 61 7.83 -9.23 -14.05
N SER A 62 8.43 -8.06 -14.22
CA SER A 62 9.62 -7.89 -15.07
C SER A 62 10.84 -8.68 -14.59
N TRP A 63 11.10 -8.69 -13.28
CA TRP A 63 12.21 -9.46 -12.71
C TRP A 63 12.01 -10.97 -12.85
N VAL A 64 10.76 -11.47 -12.77
CA VAL A 64 10.46 -12.89 -12.94
C VAL A 64 10.76 -13.33 -14.36
N ILE A 65 10.31 -12.55 -15.35
CA ILE A 65 10.61 -12.84 -16.77
C ILE A 65 12.13 -12.84 -17.00
N SER A 66 12.83 -11.82 -16.51
CA SER A 66 14.29 -11.72 -16.63
C SER A 66 14.99 -12.90 -15.96
N SER A 67 14.57 -13.27 -14.75
CA SER A 67 15.11 -14.38 -13.96
C SER A 67 14.96 -15.71 -14.71
N ILE A 68 13.73 -16.05 -15.12
CA ILE A 68 13.42 -17.33 -15.77
C ILE A 68 14.07 -17.41 -17.16
N ALA A 69 13.94 -16.37 -17.98
CA ALA A 69 14.52 -16.37 -19.32
C ALA A 69 16.05 -16.51 -19.26
N SER A 70 16.71 -15.77 -18.36
CA SER A 70 18.16 -15.84 -18.21
C SER A 70 18.62 -17.19 -17.68
N TYR A 71 17.84 -17.81 -16.80
CA TYR A 71 18.11 -19.15 -16.29
C TYR A 71 18.15 -20.20 -17.41
N TYR A 72 17.12 -20.23 -18.26
CA TYR A 72 17.08 -21.14 -19.42
C TYR A 72 18.15 -20.86 -20.47
N LEU A 73 18.65 -19.62 -20.54
CA LEU A 73 19.77 -19.25 -21.40
C LEU A 73 21.16 -19.55 -20.79
N GLY A 74 21.22 -20.15 -19.59
CA GLY A 74 22.48 -20.41 -18.88
C GLY A 74 23.20 -19.15 -18.39
N LYS A 75 22.50 -18.02 -18.33
CA LYS A 75 23.05 -16.71 -17.92
C LYS A 75 22.95 -16.53 -16.41
N HIS A 76 23.71 -17.33 -15.67
CA HIS A 76 23.71 -17.40 -14.19
C HIS A 76 23.88 -16.03 -13.49
N LEU A 77 24.66 -15.11 -14.06
CA LEU A 77 24.80 -13.75 -13.52
C LEU A 77 23.47 -12.99 -13.53
N VAL A 78 22.73 -13.06 -14.63
CA VAL A 78 21.49 -12.31 -14.82
C VAL A 78 20.32 -12.99 -14.11
N SER A 79 20.22 -14.33 -14.19
CA SER A 79 19.22 -15.08 -13.42
C SER A 79 19.38 -14.82 -11.92
N GLY A 80 20.62 -14.95 -11.42
CA GLY A 80 20.96 -14.73 -10.02
C GLY A 80 20.68 -13.32 -9.54
N ALA A 81 21.12 -12.29 -10.28
CA ALA A 81 20.86 -10.89 -9.94
C ALA A 81 19.35 -10.55 -9.95
N SER A 82 18.60 -11.03 -10.95
CA SER A 82 17.17 -10.79 -11.05
C SER A 82 16.37 -11.49 -9.94
N SER A 83 16.75 -12.72 -9.58
CA SER A 83 16.11 -13.45 -8.48
C SER A 83 16.41 -12.82 -7.11
N LEU A 84 17.66 -12.40 -6.88
CA LEU A 84 18.05 -11.66 -5.69
C LEU A 84 17.25 -10.36 -5.54
N TYR A 85 17.20 -9.54 -6.60
CA TYR A 85 16.44 -8.31 -6.64
C TYR A 85 14.94 -8.57 -6.37
N GLY A 86 14.37 -9.55 -7.07
CA GLY A 86 12.98 -9.95 -6.90
C GLY A 86 12.66 -10.38 -5.48
N GLY A 87 13.52 -11.22 -4.89
CA GLY A 87 13.37 -11.69 -3.52
C GLY A 87 13.36 -10.54 -2.50
N VAL A 88 14.25 -9.55 -2.65
CA VAL A 88 14.24 -8.34 -1.82
C VAL A 88 12.93 -7.56 -1.97
N GLN A 89 12.46 -7.33 -3.20
CA GLN A 89 11.21 -6.61 -3.44
C GLN A 89 9.98 -7.34 -2.87
N THR A 90 9.97 -8.68 -2.95
CA THR A 90 8.90 -9.49 -2.36
C THR A 90 8.93 -9.42 -0.82
N ILE A 91 10.10 -9.40 -0.19
CA ILE A 91 10.21 -9.16 1.27
C ILE A 91 9.67 -7.78 1.64
N VAL A 92 10.04 -6.73 0.91
CA VAL A 92 9.55 -5.36 1.15
C VAL A 92 8.02 -5.29 1.02
N THR A 93 7.47 -5.98 0.00
CA THR A 93 6.02 -6.11 -0.17
C THR A 93 5.40 -6.86 1.01
N GLY A 94 6.05 -7.91 1.50
CA GLY A 94 5.61 -8.68 2.65
C GLY A 94 5.56 -7.87 3.95
N ILE A 95 6.63 -7.13 4.26
CA ILE A 95 6.71 -6.26 5.46
C ILE A 95 5.59 -5.22 5.43
N SER A 96 5.36 -4.58 4.29
CA SER A 96 4.33 -3.54 4.18
C SER A 96 2.90 -4.09 4.33
N LEU A 97 2.65 -5.37 4.03
CA LEU A 97 1.36 -6.02 4.24
C LEU A 97 1.03 -6.31 5.71
N LEU A 98 2.03 -6.38 6.60
CA LEU A 98 1.81 -6.71 8.01
C LEU A 98 0.94 -5.70 8.76
N SER A 99 0.83 -4.47 8.23
CA SER A 99 -0.04 -3.42 8.77
C SER A 99 -1.52 -3.56 8.38
N TYR A 100 -1.87 -4.50 7.50
CA TYR A 100 -3.22 -4.68 6.93
C TYR A 100 -4.02 -5.80 7.61
N GLY A 101 -3.76 -6.06 8.89
CA GLY A 101 -4.50 -7.02 9.70
C GLY A 101 -4.32 -8.49 9.28
N PRO A 102 -5.21 -9.41 9.70
CA PRO A 102 -4.98 -10.85 9.60
C PRO A 102 -4.71 -11.36 8.17
N VAL A 103 -5.41 -10.85 7.16
CA VAL A 103 -5.14 -11.22 5.76
C VAL A 103 -3.78 -10.68 5.31
N GLY A 104 -3.45 -9.45 5.71
CA GLY A 104 -2.14 -8.86 5.50
C GLY A 104 -1.00 -9.64 6.17
N TRP A 105 -1.24 -10.25 7.34
CA TRP A 105 -0.27 -11.12 8.01
C TRP A 105 0.02 -12.39 7.21
N VAL A 106 -1.03 -13.07 6.73
CA VAL A 106 -0.87 -14.28 5.92
C VAL A 106 -0.12 -13.98 4.63
N LEU A 107 -0.56 -12.97 3.88
CA LEU A 107 0.11 -12.57 2.63
C LEU A 107 1.52 -12.04 2.88
N GLY A 108 1.71 -11.29 3.98
CA GLY A 108 2.98 -10.70 4.36
C GLY A 108 4.04 -11.74 4.72
N CYS A 109 3.69 -12.70 5.58
CA CYS A 109 4.59 -13.80 5.94
C CYS A 109 4.91 -14.70 4.75
N ALA A 110 3.92 -14.99 3.89
CA ALA A 110 4.15 -15.75 2.66
C ALA A 110 5.14 -15.04 1.73
N ALA A 111 4.97 -13.72 1.53
CA ALA A 111 5.90 -12.92 0.73
C ALA A 111 7.31 -12.88 1.32
N ILE A 112 7.44 -12.75 2.65
CA ILE A 112 8.76 -12.77 3.31
C ILE A 112 9.47 -14.12 3.09
N ALA A 113 8.75 -15.23 3.29
CA ALA A 113 9.31 -16.57 3.09
C ALA A 113 9.72 -16.81 1.63
N LEU A 114 8.84 -16.49 0.68
CA LEU A 114 9.11 -16.66 -0.74
C LEU A 114 10.24 -15.74 -1.24
N GLY A 115 10.33 -14.52 -0.69
CA GLY A 115 11.42 -13.60 -1.00
C GLY A 115 12.77 -14.10 -0.48
N ALA A 116 12.82 -14.69 0.72
CA ALA A 116 14.03 -15.34 1.23
C ALA A 116 14.47 -16.53 0.36
N VAL A 117 13.51 -17.33 -0.14
CA VAL A 117 13.79 -18.43 -1.08
C VAL A 117 14.40 -17.90 -2.39
N ASN A 118 13.85 -16.82 -2.96
CA ASN A 118 14.43 -16.23 -4.17
C ASN A 118 15.81 -15.61 -3.93
N ILE A 119 16.06 -15.00 -2.77
CA ILE A 119 17.41 -14.55 -2.39
C ILE A 119 18.37 -15.74 -2.34
N ALA A 120 17.97 -16.85 -1.71
CA ALA A 120 18.80 -18.04 -1.65
C ALA A 120 19.18 -18.55 -3.05
N PHE A 121 18.18 -18.76 -3.90
CA PHE A 121 18.41 -19.15 -5.30
C PHE A 121 19.24 -18.13 -6.09
N GLY A 122 18.97 -16.83 -5.90
CA GLY A 122 19.72 -15.76 -6.55
C GLY A 122 21.20 -15.77 -6.19
N THR A 123 21.51 -15.93 -4.90
CA THR A 123 22.90 -16.04 -4.43
C THR A 123 23.59 -17.32 -4.90
N ALA A 124 22.86 -18.43 -5.02
CA ALA A 124 23.38 -19.69 -5.54
C ALA A 124 23.76 -19.60 -7.03
N GLU A 125 22.89 -19.00 -7.85
CA GLU A 125 23.16 -18.72 -9.26
C GLU A 125 24.36 -17.76 -9.44
N LEU A 126 24.45 -16.73 -8.60
CA LEU A 126 25.60 -15.81 -8.62
C LEU A 126 26.90 -16.54 -8.26
N GLN A 127 26.88 -17.41 -7.24
CA GLN A 127 28.04 -18.23 -6.90
C GLN A 127 28.44 -19.14 -8.06
N GLN A 128 27.47 -19.76 -8.73
CA GLN A 128 27.70 -20.63 -9.88
C GLN A 128 28.39 -19.87 -11.03
N HIS A 129 27.98 -18.63 -11.27
CA HIS A 129 28.62 -17.78 -12.28
C HIS A 129 30.10 -17.51 -11.97
N PHE A 130 30.44 -17.17 -10.72
CA PHE A 130 31.81 -16.75 -10.36
C PHE A 130 32.75 -17.89 -10.02
N THR A 131 32.22 -19.01 -9.48
CA THR A 131 33.04 -20.08 -8.90
C THR A 131 32.81 -21.44 -9.54
N GLY A 132 31.76 -21.60 -10.34
CA GLY A 132 31.31 -22.90 -10.84
C GLY A 132 30.57 -23.76 -9.80
N ASN A 133 30.64 -23.40 -8.51
CA ASN A 133 29.96 -24.11 -7.43
C ASN A 133 28.59 -23.50 -7.17
N ASN A 134 27.64 -24.32 -6.73
CA ASN A 134 26.30 -23.86 -6.37
C ASN A 134 25.91 -24.50 -5.04
N TRP A 135 25.85 -23.69 -3.98
CA TRP A 135 25.65 -24.19 -2.61
C TRP A 135 24.30 -24.89 -2.40
N ILE A 136 23.27 -24.58 -3.21
CA ILE A 136 21.97 -25.27 -3.17
C ILE A 136 22.10 -26.66 -3.82
N ASN A 137 22.86 -26.77 -4.91
CA ASN A 137 23.19 -28.07 -5.49
C ASN A 137 24.00 -28.93 -4.50
N ASP A 138 24.93 -28.31 -3.77
CA ASP A 138 25.81 -29.00 -2.80
C ASP A 138 25.03 -29.60 -1.62
N ILE A 139 23.87 -29.03 -1.26
CA ILE A 139 22.96 -29.60 -0.23
C ILE A 139 21.92 -30.58 -0.81
N GLY A 140 22.06 -30.96 -2.09
CA GLY A 140 21.26 -32.02 -2.72
C GLY A 140 19.99 -31.58 -3.45
N ILE A 141 19.72 -30.28 -3.54
CA ILE A 141 18.62 -29.75 -4.36
C ILE A 141 19.19 -29.47 -5.76
N THR A 142 19.02 -30.41 -6.69
CA THR A 142 19.64 -30.34 -8.03
C THR A 142 18.63 -30.64 -9.15
N GLY A 143 19.05 -30.45 -10.40
CA GLY A 143 18.31 -30.88 -11.60
C GLY A 143 16.90 -30.29 -11.70
N ASP A 144 15.93 -31.16 -11.99
CA ASP A 144 14.52 -30.77 -12.18
C ASP A 144 13.91 -30.20 -10.88
N LEU A 145 14.32 -30.70 -9.72
CA LEU A 145 13.85 -30.19 -8.43
C LEU A 145 14.34 -28.75 -8.20
N TYR A 146 15.62 -28.48 -8.49
CA TYR A 146 16.17 -27.11 -8.44
C TYR A 146 15.40 -26.20 -9.37
N THR A 147 15.22 -26.60 -10.63
CA THR A 147 14.53 -25.82 -11.66
C THR A 147 13.09 -25.51 -11.25
N GLY A 148 12.37 -26.53 -10.78
CA GLY A 148 10.99 -26.39 -10.33
C GLY A 148 10.84 -25.46 -9.13
N LEU A 149 11.71 -25.57 -8.13
CA LEU A 149 11.70 -24.69 -6.95
C LEU A 149 12.13 -23.25 -7.29
N TYR A 150 13.14 -23.07 -8.14
CA TYR A 150 13.62 -21.77 -8.60
C TYR A 150 12.51 -20.99 -9.32
N ILE A 151 11.91 -21.60 -10.35
CA ILE A 151 10.86 -20.98 -11.16
C ILE A 151 9.57 -20.85 -10.36
N GLY A 152 9.19 -21.90 -9.62
CA GLY A 152 7.98 -21.92 -8.81
C GLY A 152 7.99 -20.83 -7.73
N SER A 153 9.10 -20.66 -7.03
CA SER A 153 9.25 -19.61 -6.02
C SER A 153 9.29 -18.20 -6.62
N SER A 154 9.87 -18.03 -7.81
CA SER A 154 9.84 -16.77 -8.57
C SER A 154 8.41 -16.36 -8.93
N ILE A 155 7.64 -17.29 -9.50
CA ILE A 155 6.23 -17.05 -9.89
C ILE A 155 5.36 -16.82 -8.66
N ALA A 156 5.50 -17.63 -7.62
CA ALA A 156 4.76 -17.47 -6.37
C ALA A 156 5.05 -16.11 -5.71
N SER A 157 6.30 -15.65 -5.77
CA SER A 157 6.70 -14.33 -5.28
C SER A 157 6.05 -13.18 -6.03
N ALA A 158 5.99 -13.25 -7.36
CA ALA A 158 5.23 -12.26 -8.12
C ALA A 158 3.74 -12.30 -7.80
N ALA A 159 3.14 -13.50 -7.72
CA ALA A 159 1.72 -13.67 -7.43
C ALA A 159 1.34 -13.08 -6.06
N VAL A 160 2.12 -13.37 -5.01
CA VAL A 160 1.85 -12.83 -3.67
C VAL A 160 2.10 -11.31 -3.62
N SER A 161 3.11 -10.79 -4.34
CA SER A 161 3.34 -9.35 -4.41
C SER A 161 2.20 -8.62 -5.11
N ILE A 162 1.69 -9.17 -6.22
CA ILE A 162 0.54 -8.61 -6.97
C ILE A 162 -0.73 -8.70 -6.12
N GLY A 163 -1.06 -9.89 -5.62
CA GLY A 163 -2.27 -10.12 -4.82
C GLY A 163 -2.26 -9.31 -3.52
N GLY A 164 -1.11 -9.23 -2.86
CA GLY A 164 -0.90 -8.39 -1.69
C GLY A 164 -1.07 -6.90 -1.99
N THR A 165 -0.42 -6.40 -3.04
CA THR A 165 -0.56 -4.98 -3.42
C THR A 165 -1.99 -4.64 -3.78
N TYR A 166 -2.69 -5.51 -4.51
CA TYR A 166 -4.12 -5.36 -4.79
C TYR A 166 -4.96 -5.37 -3.50
N TYR A 167 -4.67 -6.29 -2.56
CA TYR A 167 -5.38 -6.34 -1.29
C TYR A 167 -5.36 -5.00 -0.54
N LYS A 168 -4.22 -4.28 -0.55
CA LYS A 168 -4.09 -2.95 0.07
C LYS A 168 -5.05 -1.91 -0.49
N THR A 169 -5.43 -2.02 -1.77
CA THR A 169 -6.33 -1.05 -2.42
C THR A 169 -7.79 -1.38 -2.19
N THR A 170 -8.13 -2.63 -1.85
CA THR A 170 -9.52 -3.03 -1.57
C THR A 170 -10.09 -2.34 -0.34
N THR A 171 -11.42 -2.15 -0.29
CA THR A 171 -12.14 -1.66 0.89
C THR A 171 -11.79 -2.46 2.15
N HIS A 172 -11.64 -3.78 2.02
CA HIS A 172 -11.30 -4.67 3.14
C HIS A 172 -9.90 -4.41 3.69
N GLY A 173 -8.91 -4.20 2.82
CA GLY A 173 -7.54 -3.88 3.19
C GLY A 173 -7.43 -2.48 3.80
N GLN A 174 -8.06 -1.49 3.17
CA GLN A 174 -8.07 -0.12 3.69
C GLN A 174 -8.77 -0.02 5.05
N ILE A 175 -9.89 -0.72 5.27
CA ILE A 175 -10.52 -0.79 6.59
C ILE A 175 -9.59 -1.45 7.61
N ALA A 176 -8.88 -2.52 7.25
CA ALA A 176 -7.96 -3.19 8.15
C ALA A 176 -6.78 -2.29 8.56
N TYR A 177 -6.19 -1.55 7.61
CA TYR A 177 -5.10 -0.61 7.87
C TYR A 177 -5.53 0.57 8.73
N ASN A 178 -6.67 1.18 8.39
CA ASN A 178 -7.12 2.42 9.04
C ASN A 178 -7.78 2.19 10.40
N ALA A 179 -8.17 0.95 10.74
CA ALA A 179 -8.79 0.63 12.03
C ALA A 179 -7.97 1.08 13.25
N LYS A 180 -6.65 1.23 13.13
CA LYS A 180 -5.77 1.73 14.22
C LYS A 180 -6.09 3.16 14.67
N TYR A 181 -6.66 3.98 13.79
CA TYR A 181 -7.07 5.36 14.08
C TYR A 181 -8.47 5.46 14.69
N TRP A 182 -9.21 4.35 14.69
CA TRP A 182 -10.59 4.30 15.16
C TRP A 182 -10.69 3.71 16.56
N ASP A 183 -11.56 4.28 17.37
CA ASP A 183 -11.96 3.73 18.65
C ASP A 183 -13.11 2.74 18.45
N LYS A 184 -13.11 1.65 19.24
CA LYS A 184 -14.14 0.62 19.12
C LYS A 184 -15.49 1.07 19.67
N ARG A 185 -15.52 1.98 20.66
CA ARG A 185 -16.70 2.27 21.50
C ARG A 185 -17.53 1.04 21.85
N THR A 186 -18.76 0.98 21.34
CA THR A 186 -19.73 -0.09 21.58
C THR A 186 -19.58 -1.27 20.61
N PHE A 187 -18.72 -1.14 19.60
CA PHE A 187 -18.42 -2.20 18.66
C PHE A 187 -17.44 -3.22 19.24
N LYS A 188 -17.46 -4.44 18.67
CA LYS A 188 -16.57 -5.54 19.06
C LYS A 188 -15.08 -5.16 18.95
N ASN A 189 -14.73 -4.38 17.94
CA ASN A 189 -13.36 -3.89 17.70
C ASN A 189 -13.39 -2.64 16.79
N SER A 190 -12.25 -1.95 16.70
CA SER A 190 -12.10 -0.73 15.87
C SER A 190 -12.39 -0.96 14.39
N ARG A 191 -12.13 -2.17 13.88
CA ARG A 191 -12.44 -2.53 12.49
C ARG A 191 -13.94 -2.53 12.23
N ALA A 192 -14.73 -3.06 13.17
CA ALA A 192 -16.19 -3.04 13.11
C ALA A 192 -16.75 -1.61 13.24
N SER A 193 -16.14 -0.78 14.10
CA SER A 193 -16.46 0.64 14.23
C SER A 193 -16.27 1.39 12.90
N LEU A 194 -15.05 1.36 12.35
CA LEU A 194 -14.76 1.98 11.06
C LEU A 194 -15.67 1.45 9.95
N LYS A 195 -15.89 0.13 9.86
CA LYS A 195 -16.76 -0.45 8.83
C LYS A 195 -18.19 0.11 8.90
N TYR A 196 -18.74 0.27 10.10
CA TYR A 196 -20.08 0.82 10.28
C TYR A 196 -20.14 2.31 9.92
N HIS A 197 -19.23 3.12 10.46
CA HIS A 197 -19.23 4.56 10.22
C HIS A 197 -18.92 4.91 8.76
N TYR A 198 -18.00 4.18 8.14
CA TYR A 198 -17.73 4.30 6.70
C TYR A 198 -18.97 3.99 5.86
N ALA A 199 -19.70 2.92 6.15
CA ALA A 199 -20.91 2.58 5.40
C ALA A 199 -22.03 3.62 5.55
N LYS A 200 -22.06 4.34 6.67
CA LYS A 200 -23.07 5.38 6.94
C LYS A 200 -22.68 6.78 6.46
N HIS A 201 -21.40 7.13 6.55
CA HIS A 201 -20.92 8.52 6.42
C HIS A 201 -19.76 8.67 5.44
N GLY A 202 -19.36 7.60 4.74
CA GLY A 202 -18.20 7.62 3.86
C GLY A 202 -18.32 8.54 2.64
N ASN A 203 -19.55 8.95 2.27
CA ASN A 203 -19.83 9.93 1.21
C ASN A 203 -19.06 9.70 -0.12
N GLY A 204 -19.00 8.44 -0.58
CA GLY A 204 -18.30 8.08 -1.82
C GLY A 204 -16.77 8.01 -1.73
N LEU A 205 -16.17 8.41 -0.60
CA LEU A 205 -14.74 8.30 -0.35
C LEU A 205 -14.30 6.85 -0.17
N THR A 206 -13.00 6.59 -0.33
CA THR A 206 -12.40 5.34 0.12
C THR A 206 -12.24 5.32 1.65
N PRO A 207 -12.15 4.15 2.32
CA PRO A 207 -11.95 4.11 3.77
C PRO A 207 -10.71 4.87 4.27
N THR A 208 -9.65 4.92 3.46
CA THR A 208 -8.45 5.73 3.76
C THR A 208 -8.76 7.22 3.69
N GLN A 209 -9.39 7.69 2.59
CA GLN A 209 -9.77 9.11 2.46
C GLN A 209 -10.72 9.54 3.58
N TYR A 210 -11.75 8.74 3.87
CA TYR A 210 -12.71 9.02 4.94
C TYR A 210 -12.03 9.13 6.32
N THR A 211 -11.11 8.21 6.62
CA THR A 211 -10.32 8.26 7.87
C THR A 211 -9.44 9.50 7.90
N GLN A 212 -8.80 9.84 6.78
CA GLN A 212 -7.93 11.02 6.71
C GLN A 212 -8.72 12.32 6.88
N SER A 213 -9.89 12.45 6.24
CA SER A 213 -10.77 13.61 6.44
C SER A 213 -11.16 13.81 7.91
N ALA A 214 -11.42 12.73 8.64
CA ALA A 214 -11.72 12.81 10.07
C ALA A 214 -10.51 13.30 10.89
N LEU A 215 -9.30 12.80 10.57
CA LEU A 215 -8.06 13.20 11.25
C LEU A 215 -7.72 14.67 10.96
N ASP A 216 -7.81 15.09 9.69
CA ASP A 216 -7.54 16.45 9.25
C ASP A 216 -8.54 17.43 9.87
N PHE A 217 -9.83 17.06 9.90
CA PHE A 217 -10.86 17.84 10.57
C PHE A 217 -10.56 18.01 12.07
N SER A 218 -10.16 16.92 12.76
CA SER A 218 -9.82 16.98 14.18
C SER A 218 -8.60 17.85 14.45
N ALA A 219 -7.58 17.78 13.59
CA ALA A 219 -6.36 18.57 13.74
C ALA A 219 -6.63 20.06 13.51
N PHE A 220 -7.34 20.40 12.43
CA PHE A 220 -7.68 21.77 12.06
C PHE A 220 -8.57 22.46 13.10
N ASN A 221 -9.54 21.73 13.66
CA ASN A 221 -10.51 22.28 14.60
C ASN A 221 -10.18 21.99 16.07
N SER A 222 -8.95 21.57 16.39
CA SER A 222 -8.55 21.07 17.71
C SER A 222 -8.92 21.99 18.87
N SER A 223 -8.84 23.31 18.68
CA SER A 223 -9.21 24.33 19.69
C SER A 223 -10.72 24.51 19.90
N SER A 224 -11.55 24.03 18.97
CA SER A 224 -13.01 24.17 18.98
C SER A 224 -13.72 22.98 19.63
N PHE A 225 -13.02 21.89 19.90
CA PHE A 225 -13.59 20.69 20.51
C PHE A 225 -14.02 20.93 21.95
N ARG A 226 -15.20 20.41 22.29
CA ARG A 226 -15.77 20.47 23.62
C ARG A 226 -15.82 19.08 24.25
N TYR A 227 -15.47 19.00 25.52
CA TYR A 227 -15.59 17.78 26.29
C TYR A 227 -17.07 17.44 26.52
N THR A 228 -17.42 16.19 26.23
CA THR A 228 -18.76 15.63 26.44
C THR A 228 -18.62 14.34 27.23
N TYR A 229 -19.46 14.17 28.25
CA TYR A 229 -19.54 12.93 29.01
C TYR A 229 -20.90 12.27 28.80
N ASN A 230 -20.89 11.00 28.40
CA ASN A 230 -22.09 10.21 28.24
C ASN A 230 -22.26 9.28 29.46
N TYR A 231 -23.24 9.61 30.32
CA TYR A 231 -23.53 8.86 31.54
C TYR A 231 -24.11 7.46 31.28
N ASN A 232 -24.85 7.27 30.18
CA ASN A 232 -25.43 5.97 29.84
C ASN A 232 -24.36 4.93 29.46
N TYR A 233 -23.25 5.39 28.88
CA TYR A 233 -22.12 4.54 28.47
C TYR A 233 -20.86 4.78 29.30
N ASN A 234 -20.97 5.57 30.38
CA ASN A 234 -19.89 5.96 31.29
C ASN A 234 -18.58 6.35 30.59
N ASN A 235 -18.68 7.17 29.53
CA ASN A 235 -17.53 7.47 28.67
C ASN A 235 -17.42 8.95 28.28
N ALA A 236 -16.18 9.39 28.09
CA ALA A 236 -15.84 10.75 27.68
C ALA A 236 -15.55 10.82 26.17
N SER A 237 -15.91 11.91 25.53
CA SER A 237 -15.56 12.21 24.13
C SER A 237 -15.33 13.71 23.95
N TRP A 238 -14.66 14.05 22.86
CA TRP A 238 -14.49 15.41 22.38
C TRP A 238 -15.36 15.58 21.15
N TYR A 239 -16.26 16.56 21.18
CA TYR A 239 -17.24 16.82 20.13
C TYR A 239 -17.03 18.19 19.50
N PHE A 240 -17.11 18.24 18.18
CA PHE A 240 -17.22 19.48 17.42
C PHE A 240 -18.04 19.23 16.14
N ASN A 241 -18.85 20.22 15.78
CA ASN A 241 -19.55 20.31 14.51
C ASN A 241 -19.44 21.75 14.02
N ASN A 242 -19.06 21.93 12.76
CA ASN A 242 -18.92 23.24 12.15
C ASN A 242 -20.27 23.79 11.65
N MET A 243 -20.27 25.00 11.11
CA MET A 243 -21.48 25.65 10.58
C MET A 243 -22.07 24.97 9.34
N TYR A 244 -21.33 24.06 8.70
CA TYR A 244 -21.73 23.32 7.50
C TYR A 244 -22.29 21.94 7.80
N GLY A 245 -22.34 21.53 9.07
CA GLY A 245 -22.84 20.22 9.48
C GLY A 245 -21.77 19.14 9.60
N VAL A 246 -20.53 19.41 9.17
CA VAL A 246 -19.40 18.48 9.27
C VAL A 246 -18.93 18.40 10.72
N GLY A 247 -18.85 17.19 11.26
CA GLY A 247 -18.51 17.01 12.66
C GLY A 247 -18.08 15.60 13.03
N GLY A 248 -17.65 15.45 14.28
CA GLY A 248 -17.24 14.16 14.78
C GLY A 248 -17.08 14.12 16.29
N TYR A 249 -16.97 12.89 16.78
CA TYR A 249 -16.58 12.60 18.15
C TYR A 249 -15.20 11.93 18.13
N PHE A 250 -14.34 12.35 19.05
CA PHE A 250 -12.97 11.85 19.18
C PHE A 250 -12.65 11.51 20.64
N THR A 251 -11.71 10.60 20.84
CA THR A 251 -11.14 10.32 22.17
C THR A 251 -10.12 11.38 22.56
N SER A 252 -9.75 11.46 23.84
CA SER A 252 -8.66 12.35 24.29
C SER A 252 -7.31 12.02 23.65
N SER A 253 -7.10 10.79 23.17
CA SER A 253 -5.89 10.39 22.44
C SER A 253 -5.99 10.61 20.92
N GLY A 254 -7.01 11.33 20.43
CA GLY A 254 -7.19 11.64 19.01
C GLY A 254 -7.76 10.50 18.15
N LYS A 255 -8.17 9.37 18.73
CA LYS A 255 -8.86 8.31 17.95
C LYS A 255 -10.28 8.74 17.58
N ILE A 256 -10.67 8.40 16.36
CA ILE A 256 -11.99 8.69 15.78
C ILE A 256 -13.02 7.76 16.40
N ILE A 257 -14.10 8.33 16.93
CA ILE A 257 -15.26 7.56 17.40
C ILE A 257 -16.30 7.49 16.30
N THR A 258 -16.64 8.65 15.73
CA THR A 258 -17.55 8.81 14.59
C THR A 258 -17.22 10.12 13.90
N PHE A 259 -17.42 10.18 12.59
CA PHE A 259 -17.20 11.37 11.78
C PHE A 259 -18.22 11.42 10.65
N TRP A 260 -18.73 12.60 10.31
CA TRP A 260 -19.68 12.80 9.22
C TRP A 260 -19.41 14.14 8.53
N PHE A 261 -19.84 14.19 7.27
CA PHE A 261 -19.90 15.41 6.47
C PHE A 261 -21.26 16.08 6.62
#